data_AF-A0A1J5AC33-F1
#
_entry.id   AF-A0A1J5AC33-F1
#
_cell.length_a   1.000
_cell.length_b   1.000
_cell.length_c   1.000
_cell.angle_alpha   90.00
_cell.angle_beta   90.00
_cell.angle_gamma   90.00
#
_symmetry.space_group_name_H-M   'P 1'
#
loop_
_entity.id
_entity.type
_entity.pdbx_description
1 polymer ?
#
loop_
_entity_poly.entity_id
_entity_poly.type
_entity_poly.pdbx_seq_one_letter_code
_entity_poly.pdbx_strand_id
1 'polypeptide(L)'
;MTHQPRPRVRPRLIGLALALIAVAWIGAACAPATPALPAATSAPTAAVASPSTPTSAPVANPPATSAANLVDVPVGVDADGNFYRGDPNAPVKLVEFSDFQ
;
A
#
# COMPACT_ATOMS: atom_id res chain seq x y z
N MET A 1 -60.71 -17.71 -23.72
CA MET A 1 -60.58 -17.63 -22.25
C MET A 1 -59.48 -18.58 -21.81
N THR A 2 -58.25 -18.11 -21.69
CA THR A 2 -57.08 -18.88 -21.25
C THR A 2 -56.78 -18.56 -19.78
N HIS A 3 -57.08 -19.50 -18.89
CA HIS A 3 -56.70 -19.44 -17.48
C HIS A 3 -55.21 -19.78 -17.35
N GLN A 4 -54.40 -18.81 -16.92
CA GLN A 4 -53.02 -19.02 -16.49
C GLN A 4 -53.00 -19.59 -15.05
N PRO A 5 -52.33 -20.72 -14.78
CA PRO A 5 -52.18 -21.25 -13.43
C PRO A 5 -51.15 -20.41 -12.66
N ARG A 6 -51.58 -19.74 -11.59
CA ARG A 6 -50.66 -19.08 -10.66
C ARG A 6 -49.89 -20.16 -9.88
N PRO A 7 -48.55 -20.24 -9.98
CA PRO A 7 -47.79 -21.16 -9.16
C PRO A 7 -47.92 -20.74 -7.69
N ARG A 8 -48.45 -21.64 -6.85
CA ARG A 8 -48.45 -21.49 -5.40
C ARG A 8 -47.03 -21.70 -4.89
N VAL A 9 -46.21 -20.66 -4.99
CA VAL A 9 -44.85 -20.67 -4.43
C VAL A 9 -45.00 -20.76 -2.90
N ARG A 10 -44.51 -21.86 -2.32
CA ARG A 10 -44.59 -22.10 -0.88
C ARG A 10 -43.72 -21.05 -0.17
N PRO A 11 -44.19 -20.39 0.90
CA PRO A 11 -43.44 -19.33 1.58
C PRO A 11 -42.08 -19.82 2.12
N ARG A 12 -41.96 -21.12 2.40
CA ARG A 12 -40.69 -21.77 2.77
C ARG A 12 -39.63 -21.76 1.65
N LEU A 13 -40.06 -21.88 0.39
CA LEU A 13 -39.16 -21.80 -0.78
C LEU A 13 -38.68 -20.36 -1.01
N ILE A 14 -39.53 -19.37 -0.76
CA ILE A 14 -39.16 -17.95 -0.84
C ILE A 14 -38.14 -17.60 0.25
N GLY A 15 -38.36 -18.06 1.49
CA GLY A 15 -37.43 -17.85 2.59
C GLY A 15 -36.06 -18.50 2.34
N LEU A 16 -36.03 -19.73 1.81
CA LEU A 16 -34.79 -20.41 1.45
C LEU A 16 -34.06 -19.69 0.30
N ALA A 17 -34.79 -19.25 -0.73
CA ALA A 17 -34.20 -18.50 -1.83
C ALA A 17 -33.59 -17.17 -1.37
N LEU A 18 -34.27 -16.43 -0.49
CA LEU A 18 -33.74 -15.18 0.08
C LEU A 18 -32.49 -15.42 0.94
N ALA A 19 -32.48 -16.49 1.74
CA ALA A 19 -31.31 -16.86 2.54
C ALA A 19 -30.10 -17.23 1.67
N LEU A 20 -30.31 -17.98 0.58
CA LEU A 20 -29.25 -18.33 -0.37
C LEU A 20 -28.71 -17.11 -1.11
N ILE A 21 -29.57 -16.18 -1.49
CA ILE A 21 -29.14 -14.91 -2.10
C ILE A 21 -28.29 -14.13 -1.10
N ALA A 22 -28.74 -13.95 0.15
CA ALA A 22 -27.97 -13.23 1.17
C ALA A 22 -26.56 -13.82 1.40
N VAL A 23 -26.44 -15.15 1.45
CA VAL A 23 -25.14 -15.82 1.59
C VAL A 23 -24.24 -15.59 0.37
N ALA A 24 -24.81 -15.58 -0.84
CA ALA A 24 -24.05 -15.30 -2.07
C ALA A 24 -23.50 -13.86 -2.12
N TRP A 25 -24.22 -12.88 -1.57
CA TRP A 25 -23.76 -11.48 -1.52
C TRP A 25 -22.62 -11.26 -0.52
N ILE A 26 -22.57 -12.03 0.58
CA ILE A 26 -21.53 -11.90 1.62
C ILE A 26 -20.19 -12.51 1.14
N GLY A 27 -20.21 -13.49 0.23
CA GLY A 27 -19.01 -14.17 -0.28
C GLY A 27 -18.25 -13.44 -1.40
N ALA A 28 -18.81 -12.37 -1.99
CA ALA A 28 -18.25 -11.75 -3.19
C ALA A 28 -17.17 -10.67 -2.94
N ALA A 29 -16.83 -10.38 -1.68
CA ALA A 29 -15.90 -9.30 -1.32
C ALA A 29 -14.42 -9.72 -1.23
N CYS A 30 -14.10 -11.00 -1.38
CA CYS A 30 -12.74 -11.50 -1.26
C CYS A 30 -12.27 -12.15 -2.57
N ALA A 31 -12.05 -11.31 -3.59
CA ALA A 31 -11.18 -11.69 -4.70
C ALA A 31 -9.78 -11.13 -4.39
N PRO A 32 -8.72 -11.96 -4.36
CA PRO A 32 -7.36 -11.43 -4.29
C PRO A 32 -7.10 -10.63 -5.57
N ALA A 33 -6.71 -9.36 -5.41
CA ALA A 33 -6.28 -8.54 -6.53
C ALA A 33 -5.04 -9.21 -7.15
N THR A 34 -5.16 -9.73 -8.37
CA THR A 34 -4.02 -10.23 -9.14
C THR A 34 -3.09 -9.03 -9.38
N PRO A 35 -1.83 -9.05 -8.90
CA PRO A 35 -0.90 -8.00 -9.24
C PRO A 35 -0.61 -8.09 -10.74
N ALA A 36 -0.95 -7.04 -11.49
CA ALA A 36 -0.48 -6.90 -12.86
C ALA A 36 1.04 -6.79 -12.82
N LEU A 37 1.74 -7.78 -13.38
CA LEU A 37 3.18 -7.67 -13.57
C LEU A 37 3.43 -6.46 -14.49
N PRO A 38 4.36 -5.55 -14.14
CA PRO A 38 4.73 -4.48 -15.05
C PRO A 38 5.29 -5.09 -16.34
N ALA A 39 4.78 -4.62 -17.47
CA ALA A 39 5.32 -4.95 -18.77
C ALA A 39 6.80 -4.54 -18.77
N ALA A 40 7.69 -5.47 -19.11
CA ALA A 40 9.10 -5.18 -19.31
C ALA A 40 9.24 -4.30 -20.56
N THR A 41 9.20 -2.98 -20.36
CA THR A 41 9.66 -2.02 -21.35
C THR A 41 11.17 -2.12 -21.39
N SER A 42 11.71 -2.64 -22.50
CA SER A 42 13.14 -2.53 -22.81
C SER A 42 13.54 -1.06 -22.76
N ALA A 43 14.30 -0.67 -21.75
CA ALA A 43 14.80 0.68 -21.62
C ALA A 43 15.69 1.02 -22.83
N PRO A 44 15.57 2.22 -23.42
CA PRO A 44 16.55 2.67 -24.41
C PRO A 44 17.91 2.77 -23.74
N THR A 45 18.94 2.23 -24.39
CA THR A 45 20.35 2.45 -24.03
C THR A 45 20.62 3.95 -23.99
N ALA A 46 20.58 4.54 -22.80
CA ALA A 46 21.01 5.91 -22.59
C ALA A 46 22.52 5.96 -22.83
N ALA A 47 22.95 6.77 -23.79
CA ALA A 47 24.35 7.12 -23.93
C ALA A 47 24.80 7.81 -22.62
N VAL A 48 25.81 7.22 -21.96
CA VAL A 48 26.41 7.81 -20.76
C VAL A 48 27.11 9.10 -21.17
N ALA A 49 26.51 10.24 -20.85
CA ALA A 49 27.20 11.51 -20.88
C ALA A 49 28.34 11.46 -19.85
N SER A 50 29.52 11.98 -20.23
CA SER A 50 30.67 12.10 -19.33
C SER A 50 30.27 12.86 -18.05
N PRO A 51 30.80 12.47 -16.87
CA PRO A 51 30.50 13.16 -15.63
C PRO A 51 30.95 14.62 -15.71
N SER A 52 29.99 15.55 -15.70
CA SER A 52 30.27 16.94 -15.38
C SER A 52 30.70 17.01 -13.92
N THR A 53 31.84 17.64 -13.66
CA THR A 53 32.31 17.92 -12.30
C THR A 53 31.24 18.77 -11.59
N PRO A 54 30.67 18.32 -10.46
CA PRO A 54 29.77 19.16 -9.71
C PRO A 54 30.55 20.35 -9.17
N THR A 55 30.17 21.56 -9.56
CA THR A 55 30.54 22.77 -8.82
C THR A 55 29.95 22.62 -7.42
N SER A 56 30.80 22.35 -6.44
CA SER A 56 30.41 22.24 -5.04
C SER A 56 29.88 23.60 -4.58
N ALA A 57 28.57 23.70 -4.36
CA ALA A 57 28.00 24.77 -3.56
C ALA A 57 28.55 24.64 -2.12
N PRO A 58 28.74 25.74 -1.38
CA PRO A 58 29.13 25.64 0.01
C PRO A 58 28.04 24.89 0.79
N VAL A 59 28.31 23.63 1.11
CA VAL A 59 27.50 22.83 2.03
C VAL A 59 27.76 23.39 3.42
N ALA A 60 26.78 24.07 3.99
CA ALA A 60 26.80 24.36 5.41
C ALA A 60 26.81 23.02 6.13
N ASN A 61 27.90 22.69 6.81
CA ASN A 61 27.97 21.50 7.65
C ASN A 61 26.93 21.67 8.77
N PRO A 62 25.86 20.85 8.83
CA PRO A 62 24.97 20.90 9.97
C PRO A 62 25.78 20.56 11.22
N PRO A 63 25.52 21.21 12.36
CA PRO A 63 26.19 20.87 13.61
C PRO A 63 25.97 19.38 13.89
N ALA A 64 27.05 18.65 14.14
CA ALA A 64 26.97 17.24 14.48
C ALA A 64 26.11 17.07 15.73
N THR A 65 25.02 16.34 15.62
CA THR A 65 24.14 16.02 16.75
C THR A 65 24.93 15.14 17.71
N SER A 66 25.25 15.64 18.89
CA SER A 66 25.98 14.87 19.91
C SER A 66 25.15 13.65 20.35
N ALA A 67 25.82 12.56 20.76
CA ALA A 67 25.13 11.36 21.23
C ALA A 67 24.15 11.63 22.39
N ALA A 68 24.45 12.64 23.23
CA ALA A 68 23.57 13.11 24.29
C ALA A 68 22.24 13.66 23.74
N ASN A 69 22.28 14.38 22.61
CA ASN A 69 21.08 14.91 21.95
C ASN A 69 20.25 13.83 21.25
N LEU A 70 20.83 12.63 21.00
CA LEU A 70 20.10 11.51 20.41
C LEU A 70 19.23 10.78 21.45
N VAL A 71 19.51 10.88 22.74
CA VAL A 71 18.79 10.13 23.79
C VAL A 71 17.32 10.55 23.88
N ASP A 72 17.04 11.84 23.68
CA ASP A 72 15.68 12.40 23.80
C ASP A 72 14.87 12.37 22.50
N VAL A 73 15.43 11.79 21.42
CA VAL A 73 14.72 11.70 20.14
C VAL A 73 13.65 10.61 20.24
N PRO A 74 12.37 10.92 19.96
CA PRO A 74 11.30 9.93 19.99
C PRO A 74 11.59 8.74 19.09
N VAL A 75 11.22 7.55 19.55
CA VAL A 75 11.32 6.32 18.78
C VAL A 75 9.98 5.58 18.81
N GLY A 76 9.68 4.84 17.76
CA GLY A 76 8.46 4.05 17.72
C GLY A 76 8.31 3.25 16.43
N VAL A 77 7.09 2.76 16.23
CA VAL A 77 6.64 2.07 15.03
C VAL A 77 5.46 2.85 14.45
N ASP A 78 5.48 3.11 13.15
CA ASP A 78 4.39 3.80 12.46
C ASP A 78 3.21 2.86 12.13
N ALA A 79 2.20 3.38 11.44
CA ALA A 79 1.01 2.61 11.06
C ALA A 79 1.30 1.50 10.03
N ASP A 80 2.40 1.61 9.29
CA ASP A 80 2.82 0.67 8.26
C ASP A 80 3.78 -0.41 8.81
N GLY A 81 4.17 -0.29 10.09
CA GLY A 81 5.07 -1.21 10.77
C GLY A 81 6.55 -0.84 10.65
N ASN A 82 6.89 0.34 10.14
CA ASN A 82 8.28 0.79 10.05
C ASN A 82 8.77 1.36 11.39
N PHE A 83 10.01 1.06 11.74
CA PHE A 83 10.68 1.73 12.86
C PHE A 83 11.06 3.16 12.47
N TYR A 84 10.79 4.11 13.37
CA TYR A 84 11.17 5.50 13.19
C TYR A 84 11.93 6.07 14.39
N ARG A 85 12.69 7.12 14.10
CA ARG A 85 13.38 7.96 15.08
C ARG A 85 13.19 9.43 14.69
N GLY A 86 12.58 10.23 15.56
CA GLY A 86 12.20 11.62 15.30
C GLY A 86 10.68 11.83 15.27
N ASP A 87 10.24 12.91 14.62
CA ASP A 87 8.81 13.22 14.45
C ASP A 87 8.22 12.41 13.26
N PRO A 88 7.25 11.51 13.49
CA PRO A 88 6.60 10.76 12.42
C PRO A 88 5.75 11.65 11.48
N ASN A 89 5.49 12.91 11.82
CA ASN A 89 4.78 13.89 10.98
C ASN A 89 5.71 14.95 10.35
N ALA A 90 7.04 14.75 10.42
CA ALA A 90 8.00 15.69 9.84
C ALA A 90 7.75 15.92 8.34
N PRO A 91 8.00 17.15 7.83
CA PRO A 91 7.81 17.49 6.42
C PRO A 91 8.77 16.75 5.49
N VAL A 92 9.90 16.27 6.02
CA VAL A 92 10.89 15.46 5.32
C VAL A 92 11.18 14.24 6.17
N LYS A 93 11.17 13.07 5.53
CA LYS A 93 11.48 11.78 6.15
C LYS A 93 12.64 11.12 5.40
N LEU A 94 13.56 10.52 6.13
CA LEU A 94 14.60 9.66 5.58
C LEU A 94 14.13 8.20 5.72
N VAL A 95 14.10 7.45 4.63
CA VAL A 95 13.76 6.02 4.63
C VAL A 95 14.99 5.25 4.21
N GLU A 96 15.46 4.36 5.09
CA GLU A 96 16.63 3.52 4.87
C GLU A 96 16.19 2.08 4.59
N PHE A 97 16.71 1.51 3.50
CA PHE A 97 16.51 0.11 3.15
C PHE A 97 17.85 -0.61 3.34
N SER A 98 17.85 -1.69 4.12
CA SER A 98 19.04 -2.50 4.40
C SER A 98 18.72 -3.98 4.20
N ASP A 99 19.68 -4.73 3.65
CA ASP A 99 19.62 -6.18 3.48
C ASP A 99 20.81 -6.80 4.21
N PHE A 100 20.54 -7.76 5.09
CA PHE A 100 21.55 -8.44 5.89
C PHE A 100 21.74 -9.86 5.32
N GLN A 101 22.54 -9.96 4.24
CA GLN A 101 22.99 -11.22 3.65
C GLN A 101 24.48 -11.45 3.87
#